data_AF-A0A3N7GUP0-F1
#
_entry.id   AF-A0A3N7GUP0-F1
#
_cell.length_a   1.000
_cell.length_b   1.000
_cell.length_c   1.000
_cell.angle_alpha   90.00
_cell.angle_beta   90.00
_cell.angle_gamma   90.00
#
_symmetry.space_group_name_H-M   'P 1'
#
loop_
_entity.id
_entity.type
_entity.pdbx_description
1 polymer ?
#
loop_
_entity_poly.entity_id
_entity_poly.type
_entity_poly.pdbx_seq_one_letter_code
_entity_poly.pdbx_strand_id
1 'polypeptide(L)' 'MSTAEIKIDLISKIIAITDKAVLEELVRLLRFQDDSSVYLTDEKEKLAVKEAREEIAAGKTISDFDVRKESDKWLNS' A
#
# COMPACT_ATOMS: atom_id res chain seq x y z
N MET A 1 -28.86 5.65 20.85
CA MET A 1 -27.71 4.84 21.26
C MET A 1 -26.57 5.74 21.64
N SER A 2 -25.95 5.51 22.79
CA SER A 2 -24.72 6.20 23.19
C SER A 2 -23.52 5.60 22.44
N THR A 3 -22.44 6.36 22.29
CA THR A 3 -21.18 5.86 21.71
C THR A 3 -20.63 4.65 22.47
N ALA A 4 -20.90 4.55 23.77
CA ALA A 4 -20.51 3.39 24.57
C ALA A 4 -21.30 2.13 24.18
N GLU A 5 -22.61 2.26 23.97
CA GLU A 5 -23.46 1.14 23.52
C GLU A 5 -23.04 0.61 22.15
N ILE A 6 -22.68 1.51 21.23
CA ILE A 6 -22.22 1.13 19.89
C ILE A 6 -20.89 0.36 19.96
N LYS A 7 -19.97 0.77 20.83
CA LYS A 7 -18.68 0.08 21.03
C LYS A 7 -18.87 -1.33 21.60
N ILE A 8 -19.78 -1.48 22.55
CA ILE A 8 -20.08 -2.79 23.16
C ILE A 8 -20.71 -3.72 22.12
N ASP A 9 -21.69 -3.24 21.35
CA ASP A 9 -22.33 -4.02 20.28
C ASP A 9 -21.31 -4.49 19.22
N LEU A 10 -20.37 -3.62 18.83
CA LEU A 10 -19.31 -3.97 17.91
C LEU A 10 -18.40 -5.08 18.45
N ILE A 11 -17.96 -4.97 19.71
CA ILE A 11 -17.12 -5.99 20.35
C ILE A 11 -17.85 -7.33 20.41
N SER A 12 -19.13 -7.33 20.78
CA SER A 12 -19.94 -8.55 20.81
C SER A 12 -20.04 -9.22 19.44
N LYS A 13 -20.19 -8.44 18.36
CA LYS A 13 -20.22 -8.96 16.99
C LYS A 13 -18.89 -9.58 16.57
N ILE A 14 -17.77 -8.95 16.94
CA ILE A 14 -16.43 -9.49 16.65
C ILE A 14 -16.18 -10.81 17.39
N ILE A 15 -16.57 -10.89 18.67
CA ILE A 15 -16.43 -12.12 19.48
C ILE A 15 -17.27 -13.27 18.94
N ALA A 16 -18.41 -12.97 18.32
CA ALA A 16 -19.29 -13.98 17.73
C ALA A 16 -18.73 -14.61 16.42
N ILE A 17 -17.63 -14.08 15.86
CA ILE A 17 -16.98 -14.63 14.67
C ILE A 17 -16.26 -15.93 15.08
N THR A 18 -16.75 -17.06 14.60
CA THR A 18 -16.16 -18.39 14.85
C THR A 18 -15.19 -18.82 13.75
N ASP A 19 -15.26 -18.18 12.58
CA ASP A 19 -14.35 -18.43 11.47
C ASP A 19 -13.01 -17.72 11.72
N LYS A 20 -11.97 -18.53 11.96
CA LYS A 20 -10.62 -18.06 12.21
C LYS A 20 -10.03 -17.27 11.03
N ALA A 21 -10.31 -17.66 9.79
CA ALA A 21 -9.78 -16.96 8.61
C ALA A 21 -10.38 -15.55 8.50
N VAL A 22 -11.68 -15.41 8.77
CA VAL A 22 -12.36 -14.11 8.80
C VAL A 22 -11.81 -13.22 9.91
N LEU A 23 -11.53 -13.78 11.09
CA LEU A 23 -10.93 -13.04 12.20
C LEU A 23 -9.50 -12.56 11.88
N GLU A 24 -8.71 -13.40 11.22
CA GLU A 24 -7.36 -13.03 10.77
C GLU A 24 -7.37 -11.89 9.74
N GLU A 25 -8.29 -11.93 8.76
CA GLU A 25 -8.44 -10.84 7.79
C GLU A 25 -8.92 -9.54 8.44
N LEU A 26 -9.85 -9.61 9.39
CA LEU A 26 -10.30 -8.45 10.14
C LEU A 26 -9.13 -7.79 10.89
N VAL A 27 -8.28 -8.59 11.53
CA VAL A 27 -7.08 -8.10 12.23
C VAL A 27 -6.07 -7.49 11.25
N ARG A 28 -5.86 -8.09 10.07
CA ARG A 28 -5.01 -7.51 9.01
C ARG A 28 -5.51 -6.14 8.57
N LEU A 29 -6.81 -6.00 8.34
CA LEU A 29 -7.44 -4.74 7.93
C LEU A 29 -7.27 -3.65 8.98
N LEU A 30 -7.48 -4.00 10.26
CA LEU A 30 -7.31 -3.06 11.37
C LEU A 30 -5.85 -2.61 11.54
N ARG A 31 -4.90 -3.53 11.38
CA ARG A 31 -3.46 -3.20 11.41
C ARG A 31 -3.05 -2.30 10.26
N PHE A 32 -3.60 -2.51 9.08
CA PHE A 32 -3.34 -1.64 7.92
C PHE A 32 -3.85 -0.21 8.16
N GLN A 33 -5.02 -0.05 8.78
CA GLN A 33 -5.54 1.29 9.12
C GLN A 33 -4.76 1.98 10.24
N ASP A 34 -4.16 1.21 11.15
CA ASP A 34 -3.34 1.73 12.25
C ASP A 34 -1.87 1.96 11.84
N ASP A 35 -1.50 1.59 10.61
CA ASP A 35 -0.17 1.81 10.06
C ASP A 35 0.01 3.29 9.66
N SER A 36 0.07 4.13 10.69
CA SER A 36 0.52 5.52 10.65
C SER A 36 2.04 5.63 10.56
N SER A 37 2.74 4.49 10.38
CA SER A 37 4.18 4.50 10.23
C SER A 37 4.53 5.15 8.89
N VAL A 38 5.35 6.20 8.97
CA VAL A 38 5.96 6.78 7.77
C VAL A 38 6.82 5.68 7.16
N TYR A 39 6.53 5.29 5.92
CA TYR A 39 7.35 4.31 5.20
C TYR A 39 8.80 4.82 5.18
N LEU A 40 9.67 4.13 5.92
CA LEU A 40 11.08 4.45 6.01
C LEU A 40 11.79 3.72 4.88
N THR A 41 12.23 4.48 3.88
CA THR A 41 13.04 3.92 2.80
C THR A 41 14.36 3.39 3.33
N ASP A 42 14.78 2.24 2.81
CA ASP A 42 16.12 1.71 3.06
C ASP A 42 17.19 2.47 2.24
N GLU A 43 18.47 2.19 2.48
CA GLU A 43 19.56 2.90 1.79
C GLU A 43 19.58 2.64 0.27
N LYS A 44 19.09 1.49 -0.19
CA LYS A 44 19.00 1.18 -1.63
C LYS A 44 17.88 1.98 -2.28
N GLU A 45 16.73 2.05 -1.63
CA GLU A 45 15.58 2.84 -2.09
C GLU A 45 15.90 4.33 -2.12
N LYS A 46 16.59 4.85 -1.10
CA LYS A 46 17.08 6.24 -1.09
C LYS A 46 18.03 6.52 -2.24
N LEU A 47 18.94 5.59 -2.53
CA LEU A 47 19.87 5.70 -3.64
C LEU A 47 19.12 5.72 -4.98
N ALA A 48 18.17 4.80 -5.19
CA ALA A 48 17.36 4.76 -6.40
C ALA A 48 16.56 6.06 -6.61
N VAL A 49 15.97 6.62 -5.54
CA VAL A 49 15.28 7.92 -5.61
C VAL A 49 16.23 9.05 -5.95
N LYS A 50 17.45 9.03 -5.41
CA LYS A 50 18.48 10.03 -5.72
C LYS A 50 18.91 9.95 -7.19
N GLU A 51 19.19 8.76 -7.69
CA GLU A 51 19.55 8.51 -9.09
C GLU A 51 18.44 8.99 -10.03
N ALA A 52 17.19 8.61 -9.77
CA ALA A 52 16.05 9.06 -10.58
C ALA A 52 15.91 10.60 -10.62
N ARG A 53 16.18 11.29 -9.49
CA ARG A 53 16.17 12.77 -9.45
C ARG A 53 17.29 13.36 -10.30
N GLU A 54 18.48 12.77 -10.27
CA GLU A 54 19.62 13.20 -11.09
C GLU A 54 19.36 12.96 -12.59
N GLU A 55 18.71 11.86 -12.95
CA GLU A 55 18.32 11.55 -14.33
C GLU A 55 17.28 12.53 -14.86
N ILE A 56 16.26 12.87 -14.07
CA ILE A 56 15.27 13.89 -14.41
C ILE A 56 15.96 15.25 -14.62
N ALA A 57 16.85 15.64 -13.71
CA ALA A 57 17.59 16.91 -13.82
C ALA A 57 18.50 16.95 -15.05
N ALA A 58 19.06 15.80 -15.45
CA ALA A 58 19.88 15.66 -16.66
C ALA A 58 19.06 15.53 -17.95
N GLY A 59 17.72 15.56 -17.88
CA GLY A 59 16.84 15.39 -19.03
C GLY A 59 16.81 13.97 -19.59
N LYS A 60 17.29 12.97 -18.83
CA LYS A 60 17.23 11.54 -19.17
C LYS A 60 15.85 10.96 -18.88
N THR A 61 14.83 11.64 -19.38
CA THR A 61 13.43 11.23 -19.25
C THR A 61 12.96 10.60 -20.55
N ILE A 62 12.14 9.56 -20.44
CA ILE A 62 11.46 8.96 -21.59
C ILE A 62 10.02 9.47 -21.63
N SER A 63 9.48 9.70 -22.83
CA SER A 63 8.09 10.14 -22.98
C SER A 63 7.11 9.00 -22.66
N ASP A 64 5.93 9.33 -22.15
CA ASP A 64 4.87 8.33 -21.90
C ASP A 64 4.54 7.52 -23.18
N PHE A 65 4.60 8.16 -24.35
CA PHE A 65 4.40 7.49 -25.63
C PHE A 65 5.45 6.41 -25.91
N ASP A 66 6.73 6.72 -25.66
CA ASP A 66 7.83 5.78 -25.90
C ASP A 66 7.82 4.64 -24.86
N VAL A 67 7.48 4.93 -23.59
CA VAL A 67 7.31 3.91 -22.55
C VAL A 67 6.21 2.91 -22.91
N ARG A 68 5.06 3.40 -23.37
CA ARG A 68 3.95 2.53 -23.78
C ARG A 68 4.32 1.67 -24.97
N LYS A 69 4.99 2.25 -25.98
CA LYS A 69 5.47 1.51 -27.16
C LYS A 69 6.47 0.41 -26.79
N GLU A 70 7.37 0.66 -25.85
CA GLU A 70 8.31 -0.35 -25.34
C GLU A 70 7.57 -1.45 -24.57
N SER A 71 6.63 -1.07 -23.72
CA SER A 71 5.80 -2.00 -22.93
C SER A 71 4.95 -2.90 -23.82
N ASP A 72 4.33 -2.35 -24.86
CA ASP A 72 3.54 -3.10 -25.84
C ASP A 72 4.39 -4.10 -26.62
N LYS A 73 5.67 -3.78 -26.90
CA LYS A 73 6.59 -4.74 -27.53
C LYS A 73 6.90 -5.90 -26.60
N TRP A 74 7.18 -5.63 -25.33
CA TRP A 74 7.48 -6.66 -24.33
C TRP A 74 6.29 -7.58 -24.06
N LEU A 75 5.08 -7.01 -24.00
CA LEU A 75 3.86 -7.78 -23.72
C LEU A 75 3.38 -8.62 -24.92
N ASN A 76 3.75 -8.23 -26.14
CA ASN A 76 3.44 -8.97 -27.37
C ASN A 76 4.65 -9.81 -27.87
N SER A 77 5.64 -10.06 -27.00
CA SER A 77 6.83 -10.91 -27.25
C SER A 77 6.55 -12.39 -27.01
#